data_AF-A0A0P1ASU9-F1
#
_entry.id   AF-A0A0P1ASU9-F1
#
_cell.length_a   1.000
_cell.length_b   1.000
_cell.length_c   1.000
_cell.angle_alpha   90.00
_cell.angle_beta   90.00
_cell.angle_gamma   90.00
#
_symmetry.space_group_name_H-M   'P 1'
#
loop_
_entity.id
_entity.type
_entity.pdbx_description
1 polymer ?
#
loop_
_entity_poly.entity_id
_entity_poly.type
_entity_poly.pdbx_seq_one_letter_code
_entity_poly.pdbx_strand_id
1 'polypeptide(L)'
;MAGAANVAEESLSEYLTRFWRANASIFMRWFLSLPYAGQLSILRNASPDIPLSYDPKESRPEATQLLTPELTIRALLEENGKVLLRLMNARATRTDQCSRHDLLYLASLRASGVMPTFSGDTFMHVSLAFIDLADPEYKVQSLLPSASREVIEEKKGLIKQGKLMEADVWLTLQMRQQVILTLLTNVAHTFESMFLKQNMIGDVSEAKVGCRFCGASTRKIESAESASTLLQCSCETAFYCCKDHQKEDWMNHKTLCKSIRKDANSAKSVEAK
;
A
#
# COMPACT_ATOMS: atom_id res chain seq x y z
N MET A 1 6.22 -30.09 33.45
CA MET A 1 5.12 -29.44 32.73
C MET A 1 5.52 -27.99 32.49
N ALA A 2 6.10 -27.70 31.32
CA ALA A 2 6.48 -26.35 30.94
C ALA A 2 5.27 -25.68 30.30
N GLY A 3 4.88 -24.51 30.82
CA GLY A 3 3.75 -23.73 30.33
C GLY A 3 3.99 -23.28 28.90
N ALA A 4 3.05 -23.59 28.00
CA ALA A 4 2.95 -22.93 26.73
C ALA A 4 2.63 -21.45 27.00
N ALA A 5 3.63 -20.58 26.84
CA ALA A 5 3.39 -19.16 26.77
C ALA A 5 2.48 -18.93 25.56
N ASN A 6 1.26 -18.44 25.81
CA ASN A 6 0.42 -17.86 24.77
C ASN A 6 1.20 -16.68 24.17
N VAL A 7 1.88 -16.92 23.05
CA VAL A 7 2.42 -15.84 22.23
C VAL A 7 1.19 -15.13 21.67
N ALA A 8 0.89 -13.94 22.18
CA ALA A 8 -0.17 -13.11 21.62
C ALA A 8 0.12 -12.91 20.13
N GLU A 9 -0.87 -13.22 19.29
CA GLU A 9 -0.79 -13.05 17.85
C GLU A 9 -0.62 -11.54 17.56
N GLU A 10 0.53 -11.17 16.98
CA GLU A 10 0.87 -9.78 16.67
C GLU A 10 -0.14 -9.24 15.63
N SER A 11 -0.77 -8.08 15.91
CA SER A 11 -1.69 -7.47 14.95
C SER A 11 -0.94 -6.96 13.70
N LEU A 12 -1.64 -6.85 12.57
CA LEU A 12 -1.03 -6.34 11.33
C LEU A 12 -0.41 -4.94 11.49
N SER A 13 -1.02 -4.08 12.32
CA SER A 13 -0.51 -2.73 12.59
C SER A 13 0.79 -2.78 13.42
N GLU A 14 0.86 -3.65 14.42
CA GLU A 14 2.06 -3.85 15.23
C GLU A 14 3.19 -4.44 14.40
N TYR A 15 2.90 -5.46 13.59
CA TYR A 15 3.84 -6.04 12.64
C TYR A 15 4.41 -4.97 11.71
N LEU A 16 3.54 -4.19 11.05
CA LEU A 16 3.98 -3.18 10.08
C LEU A 16 4.84 -2.09 10.76
N THR A 17 4.46 -1.70 11.98
CA THR A 17 5.22 -0.73 12.80
C THR A 17 6.61 -1.27 13.14
N ARG A 18 6.70 -2.52 13.63
CA ARG A 18 7.96 -3.19 13.97
C ARG A 18 8.84 -3.34 12.73
N PHE A 19 8.26 -3.83 11.63
CA PHE A 19 8.94 -3.96 10.34
C PHE A 19 9.53 -2.62 9.89
N TRP A 20 8.72 -1.57 9.87
CA TRP A 20 9.14 -0.27 9.37
C TRP A 20 10.25 0.33 10.23
N ARG A 21 10.14 0.24 11.56
CA ARG A 21 11.19 0.72 12.48
C ARG A 21 12.53 0.02 12.23
N ALA A 22 12.52 -1.28 11.97
CA ALA A 22 13.75 -2.06 11.76
C ALA A 22 14.32 -1.87 10.34
N ASN A 23 13.46 -1.80 9.32
CA ASN A 23 13.87 -2.02 7.93
C ASN A 23 13.60 -0.84 6.99
N ALA A 24 12.98 0.26 7.41
CA ALA A 24 12.53 1.31 6.49
C ALA A 24 13.62 1.81 5.55
N SER A 25 14.82 2.13 6.04
CA SER A 25 15.91 2.65 5.22
C SER A 25 16.36 1.65 4.13
N ILE A 26 16.53 0.39 4.51
CA ILE A 26 16.96 -0.70 3.62
C ILE A 26 15.85 -1.01 2.62
N PHE A 27 14.61 -1.18 3.10
CA PHE A 27 13.44 -1.45 2.28
C PHE A 27 13.20 -0.34 1.25
N MET A 28 13.26 0.93 1.65
CA MET A 28 13.10 2.07 0.73
C MET A 28 14.18 2.07 -0.35
N ARG A 29 15.45 1.87 0.02
CA ARG A 29 16.56 1.83 -0.94
C ARG A 29 16.40 0.66 -1.92
N TRP A 30 16.06 -0.52 -1.41
CA TRP A 30 15.82 -1.71 -2.21
C TRP A 30 14.64 -1.52 -3.15
N PHE A 31 13.47 -1.11 -2.64
CA PHE A 31 12.27 -0.96 -3.45
C PHE A 31 12.43 0.11 -4.54
N LEU A 32 13.12 1.22 -4.25
CA LEU A 32 13.37 2.28 -5.23
C LEU A 32 14.46 1.92 -6.24
N SER A 33 15.36 0.98 -5.92
CA SER A 33 16.33 0.46 -6.88
C SER A 33 15.74 -0.57 -7.83
N LEU A 34 14.60 -1.19 -7.46
CA LEU A 34 13.90 -2.11 -8.33
C LEU A 34 13.44 -1.41 -9.63
N PRO A 35 13.50 -2.12 -10.76
CA PRO A 35 12.86 -1.67 -11.98
C PRO A 35 11.34 -1.67 -11.84
N TYR A 36 10.63 -0.97 -12.74
CA TYR A 36 9.16 -0.90 -12.68
C TYR A 36 8.51 -2.30 -12.65
N ALA A 37 8.99 -3.22 -13.50
CA ALA A 37 8.55 -4.61 -13.49
C ALA A 37 8.79 -5.32 -12.15
N GLY A 38 9.89 -4.99 -11.46
CA GLY A 38 10.19 -5.51 -10.13
C GLY A 38 9.21 -4.98 -9.09
N GLN A 39 9.01 -3.66 -9.06
CA GLN A 39 8.03 -3.03 -8.14
C GLN A 39 6.61 -3.57 -8.37
N LEU A 40 6.21 -3.72 -9.64
CA LEU A 40 4.93 -4.32 -10.03
C LEU A 40 4.82 -5.78 -9.57
N SER A 41 5.88 -6.57 -9.72
CA SER A 41 5.90 -7.96 -9.27
C SER A 41 5.72 -8.06 -7.75
N ILE A 42 6.33 -7.15 -6.97
CA ILE A 42 6.13 -7.12 -5.52
C ILE A 42 4.67 -6.83 -5.17
N LEU A 43 4.05 -5.83 -5.80
CA LEU A 43 2.65 -5.50 -5.56
C LEU A 43 1.70 -6.64 -5.93
N ARG A 44 1.92 -7.30 -7.07
CA ARG A 44 1.10 -8.45 -7.51
C ARG A 44 1.31 -9.70 -6.67
N ASN A 45 2.51 -9.91 -6.12
CA ASN A 45 2.73 -10.98 -5.16
C ASN A 45 2.01 -10.71 -3.84
N ALA A 46 1.93 -9.45 -3.42
CA ALA A 46 1.23 -9.04 -2.21
C ALA A 46 -0.30 -9.06 -2.37
N SER A 47 -0.80 -8.77 -3.57
CA SER A 47 -2.22 -8.83 -3.94
C SER A 47 -2.34 -9.09 -5.45
N PRO A 48 -2.61 -10.35 -5.87
CA PRO A 48 -2.69 -10.72 -7.28
C PRO A 48 -3.78 -9.96 -8.05
N ASP A 49 -4.89 -9.70 -7.38
CA ASP A 49 -6.08 -9.06 -7.95
C ASP A 49 -6.11 -7.54 -7.75
N ILE A 50 -4.96 -6.91 -7.45
CA ILE A 50 -4.88 -5.47 -7.26
C ILE A 50 -5.30 -4.71 -8.54
N PRO A 51 -6.25 -3.75 -8.45
CA PRO A 51 -6.72 -3.02 -9.63
C PRO A 51 -5.59 -2.21 -10.30
N LEU A 52 -5.63 -2.12 -11.63
CA LEU A 52 -4.64 -1.32 -12.38
C LEU A 52 -4.80 0.17 -12.12
N SER A 53 -6.04 0.65 -12.12
CA SER A 53 -6.41 2.05 -11.90
C SER A 53 -7.83 2.15 -11.35
N TYR A 54 -8.18 3.34 -10.87
CA TYR A 54 -9.53 3.70 -10.44
C TYR A 54 -9.97 4.95 -11.21
N ASP A 55 -11.15 4.91 -11.82
CA ASP A 55 -11.78 6.08 -12.44
C ASP A 55 -13.00 6.51 -11.60
N PRO A 56 -12.93 7.67 -10.92
CA PRO A 56 -14.05 8.20 -10.16
C PRO A 56 -15.31 8.50 -11.00
N LYS A 57 -15.17 8.58 -12.33
CA LYS A 57 -16.29 8.83 -13.26
C LYS A 57 -17.00 7.57 -13.72
N GLU A 58 -16.48 6.40 -13.35
CA GLU A 58 -17.12 5.13 -13.70
C GLU A 58 -18.53 5.07 -13.10
N SER A 59 -19.51 4.63 -13.89
CA SER A 59 -20.92 4.67 -13.47
C SER A 59 -21.25 3.72 -12.32
N ARG A 60 -20.44 2.66 -12.15
CA ARG A 60 -20.62 1.61 -11.14
C ARG A 60 -19.23 1.10 -10.70
N PRO A 61 -18.48 1.89 -9.93
CA PRO A 61 -17.20 1.44 -9.41
C PRO A 61 -17.42 0.25 -8.46
N GLU A 62 -16.46 -0.67 -8.42
CA GLU A 62 -16.54 -1.80 -7.49
C GLU A 62 -16.45 -1.31 -6.04
N ALA A 63 -17.10 -2.05 -5.13
CA ALA A 63 -17.10 -1.71 -3.71
C ALA A 63 -15.67 -1.65 -3.14
N THR A 64 -14.76 -2.50 -3.62
CA THR A 64 -13.33 -2.52 -3.27
C THR A 64 -12.62 -1.23 -3.71
N GLN A 65 -12.92 -0.72 -4.90
CA GLN A 65 -12.34 0.52 -5.42
C GLN A 65 -12.88 1.76 -4.69
N LEU A 66 -14.16 1.77 -4.31
CA LEU A 66 -14.73 2.79 -3.44
C LEU A 66 -14.13 2.72 -2.02
N LEU A 67 -13.91 1.51 -1.51
CA LEU A 67 -13.39 1.32 -0.17
C LEU A 67 -11.93 1.76 -0.08
N THR A 68 -11.11 1.48 -1.10
CA THR A 68 -9.67 1.74 -1.11
C THR A 68 -9.17 2.28 -2.46
N PRO A 69 -9.56 3.52 -2.85
CA PRO A 69 -9.19 4.10 -4.14
C PRO A 69 -7.68 4.28 -4.32
N GLU A 70 -6.93 4.36 -3.21
CA GLU A 70 -5.46 4.46 -3.24
C GLU A 70 -4.75 3.14 -3.57
N LEU A 71 -5.43 2.00 -3.46
CA LEU A 71 -4.84 0.68 -3.65
C LEU A 71 -4.97 0.22 -5.11
N THR A 72 -4.37 1.01 -6.00
CA THR A 72 -4.23 0.64 -7.41
C THR A 72 -2.77 0.64 -7.83
N ILE A 73 -2.40 -0.18 -8.81
CA ILE A 73 -1.04 -0.22 -9.35
C ILE A 73 -0.59 1.19 -9.77
N ARG A 74 -1.45 1.92 -10.49
CA ARG A 74 -1.16 3.28 -10.94
C ARG A 74 -0.88 4.24 -9.78
N ALA A 75 -1.70 4.21 -8.73
CA ALA A 75 -1.51 5.09 -7.58
C ALA A 75 -0.27 4.70 -6.75
N LEU A 76 -0.09 3.42 -6.46
CA LEU A 76 1.02 2.95 -5.60
C LEU A 76 2.39 3.11 -6.26
N LEU A 77 2.48 2.94 -7.58
CA LEU A 77 3.72 3.10 -8.35
C LEU A 77 3.98 4.52 -8.87
N GLU A 78 3.08 5.46 -8.55
CA GLU A 78 3.29 6.87 -8.89
C GLU A 78 4.57 7.41 -8.22
N GLU A 79 5.21 8.37 -8.90
CA GLU A 79 6.53 8.90 -8.51
C GLU A 79 7.60 7.81 -8.30
N ASN A 80 7.62 6.77 -9.16
CA ASN A 80 8.55 5.64 -9.06
C ASN A 80 8.40 4.88 -7.73
N GLY A 81 7.16 4.64 -7.30
CA GLY A 81 6.84 3.87 -6.08
C GLY A 81 6.94 4.65 -4.78
N LYS A 82 7.21 5.96 -4.80
CA LYS A 82 7.28 6.77 -3.58
C LYS A 82 5.93 6.88 -2.86
N VAL A 83 4.83 6.80 -3.59
CA VAL A 83 3.48 6.84 -2.99
C VAL A 83 3.25 5.63 -2.08
N LEU A 84 3.60 4.41 -2.51
CA LEU A 84 3.59 3.22 -1.65
C LEU A 84 4.42 3.43 -0.37
N LEU A 85 5.63 3.96 -0.49
CA LEU A 85 6.52 4.18 0.66
C LEU A 85 5.94 5.20 1.65
N ARG A 86 5.32 6.28 1.15
CA ARG A 86 4.64 7.26 2.01
C ARG A 86 3.44 6.64 2.72
N LEU A 87 2.68 5.79 2.03
CA LEU A 87 1.54 5.07 2.60
C LEU A 87 2.01 4.10 3.70
N MET A 88 3.04 3.28 3.44
CA MET A 88 3.65 2.42 4.45
C MET A 88 4.15 3.19 5.66
N ASN A 89 4.91 4.27 5.43
CA ASN A 89 5.38 5.12 6.51
C ASN A 89 4.24 5.72 7.33
N ALA A 90 3.20 6.25 6.68
CA ALA A 90 2.05 6.83 7.36
C ALA A 90 1.33 5.79 8.23
N ARG A 91 1.07 4.60 7.69
CA ARG A 91 0.40 3.51 8.42
C ARG A 91 1.25 2.94 9.55
N ALA A 92 2.58 2.95 9.41
CA ALA A 92 3.50 2.43 10.43
C ALA A 92 3.85 3.45 11.54
N THR A 93 3.71 4.76 11.30
CA THR A 93 4.19 5.80 12.23
C THR A 93 3.11 6.77 12.71
N ARG A 94 1.97 6.84 12.01
CA ARG A 94 0.90 7.83 12.23
C ARG A 94 -0.48 7.18 12.19
N THR A 95 -0.64 6.06 12.89
CA THR A 95 -1.86 5.24 12.88
C THR A 95 -3.10 6.07 13.23
N ASP A 96 -3.07 6.88 14.28
CA ASP A 96 -4.21 7.71 14.69
C ASP A 96 -4.63 8.73 13.63
N GLN A 97 -3.65 9.36 12.95
CA GLN A 97 -3.93 10.30 11.87
C GLN A 97 -4.54 9.60 10.66
N CYS A 98 -4.04 8.39 10.34
CA CYS A 98 -4.60 7.58 9.26
C CYS A 98 -6.03 7.15 9.57
N SER A 99 -6.31 6.70 10.80
CA SER A 99 -7.67 6.36 11.25
C SER A 99 -8.63 7.54 11.13
N ARG A 100 -8.20 8.73 11.52
CA ARG A 100 -8.99 9.96 11.35
C ARG A 100 -9.26 10.28 9.89
N HIS A 101 -8.25 10.14 9.02
CA HIS A 101 -8.41 10.38 7.58
C HIS A 101 -9.36 9.35 6.94
N ASP A 102 -9.26 8.08 7.31
CA ASP A 102 -10.17 7.05 6.84
C ASP A 102 -11.61 7.33 7.27
N LEU A 103 -11.83 7.76 8.52
CA LEU A 103 -13.15 8.12 8.98
C LEU A 103 -13.73 9.33 8.22
N LEU A 104 -12.92 10.36 7.95
CA LEU A 104 -13.35 11.51 7.14
C LEU A 104 -13.71 11.10 5.71
N TYR A 105 -12.93 10.19 5.12
CA TYR A 105 -13.21 9.64 3.81
C TYR A 105 -14.56 8.89 3.80
N LEU A 106 -14.79 7.99 4.75
CA LEU A 106 -16.04 7.24 4.83
C LEU A 106 -17.25 8.12 5.14
N ALA A 107 -17.09 9.14 5.98
CA ALA A 107 -18.13 10.13 6.22
C ALA A 107 -18.54 10.85 4.93
N SER A 108 -17.58 11.14 4.04
CA SER A 108 -17.88 11.74 2.73
C SER A 108 -18.66 10.80 1.82
N LEU A 109 -18.29 9.52 1.76
CA LEU A 109 -19.02 8.51 0.98
C LEU A 109 -20.43 8.27 1.53
N ARG A 110 -20.58 8.31 2.86
CA ARG A 110 -21.87 8.15 3.54
C ARG A 110 -22.78 9.32 3.22
N ALA A 111 -22.25 10.55 3.28
CA ALA A 111 -22.99 11.76 2.95
C ALA A 111 -23.43 11.79 1.47
N SER A 112 -22.65 11.22 0.55
CA SER A 112 -23.02 11.09 -0.86
C SER A 112 -23.87 9.85 -1.17
N GLY A 113 -24.18 9.00 -0.18
CA GLY A 113 -25.01 7.81 -0.36
C GLY A 113 -24.36 6.69 -1.18
N VAL A 114 -23.02 6.70 -1.32
CA VAL A 114 -22.26 5.71 -2.11
C VAL A 114 -21.34 4.83 -1.27
N MET A 115 -21.34 5.00 0.06
CA MET A 115 -20.54 4.17 0.95
C MET A 115 -20.98 2.71 0.85
N PRO A 116 -20.08 1.77 0.50
CA PRO A 116 -20.38 0.35 0.55
C PRO A 116 -20.79 -0.07 1.96
N THR A 117 -21.81 -0.91 2.08
CA THR A 117 -22.28 -1.47 3.36
C THR A 117 -21.92 -2.94 3.47
N PHE A 118 -21.24 -3.32 4.55
CA PHE A 118 -20.76 -4.70 4.77
C PHE A 118 -21.60 -5.48 5.78
N SER A 119 -22.64 -4.86 6.36
CA SER A 119 -23.57 -5.50 7.28
C SER A 119 -24.58 -6.45 6.61
N GLY A 120 -24.72 -6.38 5.28
CA GLY A 120 -25.71 -7.13 4.53
C GLY A 120 -27.11 -6.90 5.09
N ASP A 121 -27.81 -7.99 5.42
CA ASP A 121 -29.17 -7.93 5.96
C ASP A 121 -29.21 -7.71 7.49
N THR A 122 -28.06 -7.67 8.15
CA THR A 122 -27.95 -7.71 9.63
C THR A 122 -28.66 -6.53 10.30
N PHE A 123 -28.63 -5.35 9.68
CA PHE A 123 -29.27 -4.15 10.21
C PHE A 123 -30.58 -3.77 9.49
N MET A 124 -31.13 -4.63 8.65
CA MET A 124 -32.36 -4.32 7.91
C MET A 124 -33.59 -4.16 8.82
N HIS A 125 -33.59 -4.79 9.99
CA HIS A 125 -34.72 -4.82 10.90
C HIS A 125 -34.57 -3.90 12.12
N VAL A 126 -33.56 -3.02 12.13
CA VAL A 126 -33.33 -2.07 13.22
C VAL A 126 -33.48 -0.64 12.73
N SER A 127 -33.94 0.26 13.61
CA SER A 127 -34.04 1.69 13.30
C SER A 127 -32.70 2.40 13.30
N LEU A 128 -31.78 1.94 14.14
CA LEU A 128 -30.43 2.50 14.25
C LEU A 128 -29.50 1.45 14.86
N ALA A 129 -28.39 1.13 14.20
CA ALA A 129 -27.28 0.37 14.77
C ALA A 129 -26.08 1.30 14.98
N PHE A 130 -25.47 1.24 16.16
CA PHE A 130 -24.37 2.12 16.53
C PHE A 130 -23.40 1.45 17.50
N ILE A 131 -22.22 2.05 17.64
CA ILE A 131 -21.18 1.65 18.58
C ILE A 131 -20.85 2.84 19.47
N ASP A 132 -20.64 2.56 20.74
CA ASP A 132 -20.09 3.53 21.69
C ASP A 132 -18.56 3.56 21.56
N LEU A 133 -18.01 4.74 21.24
CA LEU A 133 -16.56 4.88 21.07
C LEU A 133 -15.80 4.87 22.40
N ALA A 134 -16.50 4.97 23.54
CA ALA A 134 -15.93 4.77 24.86
C ALA A 134 -15.97 3.29 25.31
N ASP A 135 -16.69 2.41 24.61
CA ASP A 135 -16.71 0.98 24.92
C ASP A 135 -15.43 0.31 24.41
N PRO A 136 -14.57 -0.25 25.30
CA PRO A 136 -13.33 -0.91 24.89
C PRO A 136 -13.57 -2.16 24.04
N GLU A 137 -14.75 -2.77 24.13
CA GLU A 137 -15.11 -3.96 23.35
C GLU A 137 -15.84 -3.60 22.04
N TYR A 138 -16.14 -2.31 21.82
CA TYR A 138 -16.83 -1.80 20.63
C TYR A 138 -18.09 -2.60 20.24
N LYS A 139 -18.92 -2.95 21.22
CA LYS A 139 -20.11 -3.77 20.97
C LYS A 139 -21.11 -3.00 20.11
N VAL A 140 -21.62 -3.69 19.10
CA VAL A 140 -22.73 -3.18 18.29
C VAL A 140 -24.00 -3.17 19.14
N GLN A 141 -24.57 -1.98 19.29
CA GLN A 141 -25.86 -1.74 19.92
C GLN A 141 -26.88 -1.39 18.85
N SER A 142 -28.16 -1.72 19.08
CA SER A 142 -29.21 -1.39 18.12
C SER A 142 -30.51 -0.96 18.79
N LEU A 143 -31.25 -0.10 18.10
CA LEU A 143 -32.61 0.29 18.44
C LEU A 143 -33.59 -0.44 17.54
N LEU A 144 -34.56 -1.12 18.13
CA LEU A 144 -35.65 -1.75 17.40
C LEU A 144 -36.61 -0.71 16.80
N PRO A 145 -37.41 -1.08 15.79
CA PRO A 145 -38.46 -0.21 15.22
C PRO A 145 -39.49 0.31 16.23
N SER A 146 -39.62 -0.35 17.38
CA SER A 146 -40.48 0.07 18.48
C SER A 146 -39.88 1.16 19.37
N ALA A 147 -38.61 1.56 19.16
CA ALA A 147 -37.98 2.63 19.94
C ALA A 147 -38.67 3.98 19.70
N SER A 148 -38.80 4.78 20.76
CA SER A 148 -39.43 6.10 20.66
C SER A 148 -38.61 7.05 19.79
N ARG A 149 -39.26 8.02 19.17
CA ARG A 149 -38.61 9.01 18.30
C ARG A 149 -37.59 9.83 19.08
N GLU A 150 -37.85 10.12 20.35
CA GLU A 150 -36.97 10.88 21.24
C GLU A 150 -35.65 10.13 21.45
N VAL A 151 -35.71 8.82 21.72
CA VAL A 151 -34.50 7.98 21.90
C VAL A 151 -33.68 7.91 20.61
N ILE A 152 -34.34 7.75 19.47
CA ILE A 152 -33.66 7.70 18.16
C ILE A 152 -32.94 9.03 17.87
N GLU A 153 -33.61 10.17 18.09
CA GLU A 153 -33.02 11.48 17.85
C GLU A 153 -31.91 11.82 18.86
N GLU A 154 -32.04 11.37 20.13
CA GLU A 154 -30.95 11.45 21.11
C GLU A 154 -29.70 10.73 20.60
N LYS A 155 -29.82 9.47 20.16
CA LYS A 155 -28.67 8.70 19.66
C LYS A 155 -28.09 9.30 18.38
N LYS A 156 -28.90 9.78 17.46
CA LYS A 156 -28.42 10.56 16.29
C LYS A 156 -27.68 11.83 16.71
N GLY A 157 -28.15 12.51 17.75
CA GLY A 157 -27.47 13.66 18.34
C GLY A 157 -26.07 13.30 18.86
N LEU A 158 -25.93 12.17 19.54
CA LEU A 158 -24.64 11.65 20.01
C LEU A 158 -23.71 11.23 18.87
N ILE A 159 -24.25 10.69 17.77
CA ILE A 159 -23.49 10.40 16.54
C ILE A 159 -22.92 11.69 15.95
N LYS A 160 -23.74 12.75 15.83
CA LYS A 160 -23.30 14.07 15.33
C LYS A 160 -22.23 14.70 16.23
N GLN A 161 -22.25 14.42 17.52
CA GLN A 161 -21.24 14.87 18.48
C GLN A 161 -19.95 14.01 18.45
N GLY A 162 -19.91 12.91 17.69
CA GLY A 162 -18.78 11.99 17.64
C GLY A 162 -18.61 11.15 18.90
N LYS A 163 -19.67 10.98 19.72
CA LYS A 163 -19.66 10.09 20.89
C LYS A 163 -20.05 8.66 20.53
N LEU A 164 -20.96 8.53 19.56
CA LEU A 164 -21.35 7.27 18.96
C LEU A 164 -20.96 7.25 17.49
N MET A 165 -20.85 6.07 16.90
CA MET A 165 -20.63 5.88 15.47
C MET A 165 -21.69 4.93 14.91
N GLU A 166 -22.22 5.20 13.72
CA GLU A 166 -23.08 4.23 13.02
C GLU A 166 -22.32 2.92 12.80
N ALA A 167 -22.96 1.78 13.10
CA ALA A 167 -22.31 0.48 13.04
C ALA A 167 -21.77 0.16 11.63
N ASP A 168 -22.50 0.54 10.58
CA ASP A 168 -22.05 0.38 9.19
C ASP A 168 -20.78 1.19 8.88
N VAL A 169 -20.69 2.42 9.39
CA VAL A 169 -19.51 3.27 9.20
C VAL A 169 -18.31 2.65 9.90
N TRP A 170 -18.50 2.15 11.12
CA TRP A 170 -17.45 1.48 11.86
C TRP A 170 -16.99 0.17 11.18
N LEU A 171 -17.91 -0.70 10.76
CA LEU A 171 -17.57 -1.94 10.04
C LEU A 171 -16.79 -1.64 8.76
N THR A 172 -17.22 -0.62 8.02
CA THR A 172 -16.56 -0.16 6.81
C THR A 172 -15.16 0.40 7.09
N LEU A 173 -15.00 1.12 8.21
CA LEU A 173 -13.70 1.61 8.68
C LEU A 173 -12.75 0.44 8.98
N GLN A 174 -13.22 -0.55 9.73
CA GLN A 174 -12.43 -1.75 10.05
C GLN A 174 -12.02 -2.48 8.77
N MET A 175 -12.96 -2.68 7.83
CA MET A 175 -12.66 -3.34 6.55
C MET A 175 -11.62 -2.57 5.74
N ARG A 176 -11.77 -1.24 5.61
CA ARG A 176 -10.81 -0.38 4.90
C ARG A 176 -9.42 -0.48 5.51
N GLN A 177 -9.31 -0.37 6.83
CA GLN A 177 -8.04 -0.45 7.55
C GLN A 177 -7.40 -1.83 7.39
N GLN A 178 -8.19 -2.90 7.52
CA GLN A 178 -7.75 -4.27 7.36
C GLN A 178 -7.18 -4.53 5.97
N VAL A 179 -7.89 -4.11 4.91
CA VAL A 179 -7.44 -4.30 3.52
C VAL A 179 -6.12 -3.58 3.27
N ILE A 180 -6.00 -2.31 3.70
CA ILE A 180 -4.77 -1.54 3.54
C ILE A 180 -3.62 -2.19 4.31
N LEU A 181 -3.80 -2.48 5.59
CA LEU A 181 -2.76 -3.09 6.40
C LEU A 181 -2.33 -4.46 5.87
N THR A 182 -3.28 -5.28 5.40
CA THR A 182 -2.99 -6.59 4.80
C THR A 182 -2.08 -6.45 3.59
N LEU A 183 -2.39 -5.55 2.64
CA LEU A 183 -1.53 -5.33 1.49
C LEU A 183 -0.12 -4.90 1.90
N LEU A 184 -0.01 -3.92 2.81
CA LEU A 184 1.30 -3.37 3.21
C LEU A 184 2.13 -4.40 3.97
N THR A 185 1.50 -5.20 4.82
CA THR A 185 2.13 -6.32 5.52
C THR A 185 2.57 -7.41 4.54
N ASN A 186 1.78 -7.74 3.52
CA ASN A 186 2.17 -8.68 2.48
C ASN A 186 3.36 -8.18 1.65
N VAL A 187 3.42 -6.86 1.35
CA VAL A 187 4.59 -6.24 0.72
C VAL A 187 5.83 -6.36 1.61
N ALA A 188 5.70 -6.06 2.90
CA ALA A 188 6.79 -6.20 3.86
C ALA A 188 7.27 -7.66 3.99
N HIS A 189 6.36 -8.63 4.09
CA HIS A 189 6.69 -10.05 4.08
C HIS A 189 7.39 -10.51 2.81
N THR A 190 6.98 -9.97 1.65
CA THR A 190 7.66 -10.26 0.37
C THR A 190 9.11 -9.80 0.43
N PHE A 191 9.37 -8.62 0.96
CA PHE A 191 10.74 -8.16 1.20
C PHE A 191 11.49 -9.06 2.20
N GLU A 192 10.92 -9.36 3.37
CA GLU A 192 11.61 -10.21 4.36
C GLU A 192 11.92 -11.60 3.80
N SER A 193 11.01 -12.17 3.01
CA SER A 193 11.20 -13.48 2.36
C SER A 193 12.28 -13.44 1.29
N MET A 194 12.22 -12.47 0.37
CA MET A 194 13.14 -12.37 -0.77
C MET A 194 14.51 -11.82 -0.40
N PHE A 195 14.58 -10.92 0.59
CA PHE A 195 15.79 -10.18 0.92
C PHE A 195 16.48 -10.72 2.18
N LEU A 196 15.74 -11.03 3.25
CA LEU A 196 16.33 -11.45 4.52
C LEU A 196 16.47 -12.97 4.64
N LYS A 197 15.45 -13.75 4.28
CA LYS A 197 15.46 -15.21 4.45
C LYS A 197 16.25 -15.97 3.39
N GLN A 198 16.40 -15.39 2.19
CA GLN A 198 17.22 -15.99 1.12
C GLN A 198 18.74 -15.74 1.27
N ASN A 199 19.21 -15.27 2.45
CA ASN A 199 20.63 -15.18 2.78
C ASN A 199 21.48 -14.41 1.74
N MET A 200 21.00 -13.25 1.29
CA MET A 200 21.87 -12.24 0.66
C MET A 200 22.71 -11.50 1.74
N ILE A 201 23.39 -12.28 2.59
CA ILE A 201 24.52 -11.86 3.43
C ILE A 201 25.81 -12.21 2.68
N GLY A 202 25.88 -11.77 1.44
CA GLY A 202 27.15 -11.43 0.79
C GLY A 202 27.11 -9.92 0.62
N ASP A 203 28.26 -9.27 0.50
CA ASP A 203 28.31 -7.88 0.03
C ASP A 203 27.26 -7.67 -1.06
N VAL A 204 26.62 -6.50 -1.07
CA VAL A 204 25.81 -6.06 -2.22
C VAL A 204 26.78 -5.80 -3.39
N SER A 205 27.50 -6.83 -3.83
CA SER A 205 28.18 -6.89 -5.11
C SER A 205 27.13 -7.39 -6.09
N GLU A 206 26.58 -6.42 -6.82
CA GLU A 206 25.68 -6.64 -7.94
C GLU A 206 24.41 -7.42 -7.58
N ALA A 207 23.42 -6.69 -7.04
CA ALA A 207 22.03 -7.03 -7.33
C ALA A 207 21.95 -7.36 -8.82
N LYS A 208 21.64 -8.61 -9.18
CA LYS A 208 21.59 -9.05 -10.59
C LYS A 208 20.68 -8.10 -11.35
N VAL A 209 21.28 -7.10 -12.00
CA VAL A 209 20.51 -5.98 -12.50
C VAL A 209 19.72 -6.51 -13.70
N GLY A 210 18.40 -6.51 -13.59
CA GLY A 210 17.49 -6.94 -14.65
C GLY A 210 17.10 -5.76 -15.53
N CYS A 211 16.54 -6.07 -16.71
CA CYS A 211 16.00 -5.06 -17.61
C CYS A 211 14.95 -4.22 -16.89
N ARG A 212 15.09 -2.89 -16.97
CA ARG A 212 14.23 -1.96 -16.22
C ARG A 212 12.76 -1.99 -16.66
N PHE A 213 12.53 -2.42 -17.88
CA PHE A 213 11.22 -2.52 -18.48
C PHE A 213 10.56 -3.90 -18.24
N CYS A 214 11.26 -5.01 -18.50
CA CYS A 214 10.68 -6.35 -18.47
C CYS A 214 11.24 -7.29 -17.40
N GLY A 215 12.26 -6.88 -16.65
CA GLY A 215 12.92 -7.69 -15.61
C GLY A 215 13.91 -8.74 -16.12
N ALA A 216 14.07 -8.92 -17.44
CA ALA A 216 14.99 -9.92 -18.01
C ALA A 216 16.43 -9.70 -17.56
N SER A 217 17.08 -10.77 -17.09
CA SER A 217 18.48 -10.76 -16.62
C SER A 217 19.51 -10.88 -17.75
N THR A 218 19.06 -11.11 -18.99
CA THR A 218 19.91 -11.27 -20.17
C THR A 218 19.41 -10.41 -21.33
N ARG A 219 20.31 -10.08 -22.26
CA ARG A 219 19.97 -9.34 -23.48
C ARG A 219 19.16 -10.24 -24.43
N LYS A 220 18.16 -9.70 -25.12
CA LYS A 220 17.52 -10.38 -26.24
C LYS A 220 18.44 -10.21 -27.46
N ILE A 221 19.23 -11.22 -27.79
CA ILE A 221 19.99 -11.30 -29.04
C ILE A 221 19.40 -12.45 -29.88
N GLU A 222 19.19 -12.23 -31.18
CA GLU A 222 18.67 -13.22 -32.14
C GLU A 222 19.71 -14.29 -32.54
N SER A 223 20.91 -14.26 -31.98
CA SER A 223 22.00 -15.20 -32.27
C SER A 223 22.68 -15.64 -30.98
N ALA A 224 22.49 -16.91 -30.65
CA ALA A 224 22.96 -17.54 -29.42
C ALA A 224 24.46 -17.84 -29.49
N GLU A 225 25.31 -16.89 -29.11
CA GLU A 225 26.72 -17.16 -28.76
C GLU A 225 27.36 -15.91 -28.15
N SER A 226 27.04 -15.64 -26.88
CA SER A 226 27.86 -14.93 -25.88
C SER A 226 26.97 -14.48 -24.73
N ALA A 227 27.47 -14.64 -23.50
CA ALA A 227 26.86 -14.07 -22.30
C ALA A 227 26.89 -12.54 -22.40
N SER A 228 25.84 -11.96 -22.98
CA SER A 228 25.78 -10.54 -23.28
C SER A 228 25.14 -9.79 -22.11
N THR A 229 25.94 -8.89 -21.53
CA THR A 229 25.52 -7.94 -20.50
C THR A 229 24.37 -7.07 -21.02
N LEU A 230 23.47 -6.66 -20.11
CA LEU A 230 22.37 -5.76 -20.46
C LEU A 230 22.88 -4.42 -20.98
N LEU A 231 22.10 -3.77 -21.84
CA LEU A 231 22.36 -2.41 -22.30
C LEU A 231 22.27 -1.44 -21.11
N GLN A 232 23.40 -0.86 -20.74
CA GLN A 232 23.45 0.15 -19.69
C GLN A 232 23.07 1.53 -20.23
N CYS A 233 22.26 2.26 -19.49
CA CYS A 233 21.95 3.66 -19.77
C CYS A 233 23.14 4.56 -19.44
N SER A 234 23.22 5.74 -20.07
CA SER A 234 24.25 6.76 -19.80
C SER A 234 24.27 7.32 -18.36
N CYS A 235 23.23 7.05 -17.56
CA CYS A 235 23.21 7.38 -16.14
C CYS A 235 23.81 6.27 -15.27
N GLU A 236 24.20 5.14 -15.87
CA GLU A 236 24.81 3.95 -15.24
C GLU A 236 23.90 3.19 -14.26
N THR A 237 22.71 3.71 -13.94
CA THR A 237 21.78 3.14 -12.95
C THR A 237 20.59 2.37 -13.54
N ALA A 238 20.48 2.30 -14.88
CA ALA A 238 19.39 1.60 -15.56
C ALA A 238 19.93 0.69 -16.65
N PHE A 239 19.37 -0.51 -16.76
CA PHE A 239 19.82 -1.56 -17.65
C PHE A 239 18.65 -2.09 -18.48
N TYR A 240 18.88 -2.48 -19.73
CA TYR A 240 17.83 -2.90 -20.65
C TYR A 240 18.26 -4.12 -21.47
N CYS A 241 17.34 -5.06 -21.71
CA CYS A 241 17.65 -6.22 -22.54
C CYS A 241 17.66 -5.88 -24.05
N CYS A 242 17.12 -4.73 -24.46
CA CYS A 242 17.12 -4.23 -25.83
C CYS A 242 16.88 -2.70 -25.87
N LYS A 243 17.15 -2.06 -27.02
CA LYS A 243 16.94 -0.61 -27.20
C LYS A 243 15.48 -0.22 -27.17
N ASP A 244 14.56 -1.12 -27.53
CA ASP A 244 13.13 -0.80 -27.56
C ASP A 244 12.58 -0.64 -26.15
N HIS A 245 12.94 -1.55 -25.23
CA HIS A 245 12.64 -1.40 -23.81
C HIS A 245 13.24 -0.11 -23.19
N GLN A 246 14.41 0.33 -23.68
CA GLN A 246 14.98 1.62 -23.26
C GLN A 246 14.13 2.79 -23.77
N LYS A 247 13.65 2.74 -25.01
CA LYS A 247 12.79 3.79 -25.60
C LYS A 247 11.42 3.84 -24.92
N GLU A 248 10.81 2.69 -24.63
CA GLU A 248 9.51 2.59 -23.97
C GLU A 248 9.59 3.11 -22.53
N ASP A 249 10.63 2.73 -21.77
CA ASP A 249 10.85 3.24 -20.42
C ASP A 249 11.34 4.70 -20.40
N TRP A 250 11.76 5.27 -21.54
CA TRP A 250 12.36 6.62 -21.58
C TRP A 250 11.43 7.68 -21.00
N MET A 251 10.12 7.57 -21.23
CA MET A 251 9.14 8.52 -20.68
C MET A 251 9.14 8.54 -19.15
N ASN A 252 9.39 7.39 -18.50
CA ASN A 252 9.45 7.25 -17.05
C ASN A 252 10.86 7.52 -16.50
N HIS A 253 11.90 7.11 -17.23
CA HIS A 253 13.29 7.20 -16.80
C HIS A 253 13.93 8.57 -17.03
N LYS A 254 13.51 9.34 -18.04
CA LYS A 254 14.18 10.59 -18.49
C LYS A 254 14.43 11.59 -17.37
N THR A 255 13.44 11.85 -16.53
CA THR A 255 13.57 12.82 -15.43
C THR A 255 14.59 12.35 -14.40
N LEU A 256 14.55 11.07 -14.03
CA LEU A 256 15.49 10.46 -13.10
C LEU A 256 16.91 10.41 -13.68
N CYS A 257 17.05 10.04 -14.96
CA CYS A 257 18.31 10.01 -15.69
C CYS A 257 19.04 11.36 -15.66
N LYS A 258 18.30 12.46 -15.85
CA LYS A 258 18.86 13.82 -15.77
C LYS A 258 19.36 14.16 -14.37
N SER A 259 18.61 13.82 -13.32
CA SER A 259 19.01 14.07 -11.94
C SER A 259 20.30 13.32 -11.60
N ILE A 260 20.31 12.01 -11.85
CA ILE A 260 21.44 11.13 -11.54
C ILE A 260 22.72 11.62 -12.22
N ARG A 261 22.63 12.02 -13.50
CA ARG A 261 23.79 12.55 -14.24
C ARG A 261 24.27 13.89 -13.70
N LYS A 262 23.36 14.76 -13.24
CA LYS A 262 23.71 16.03 -12.60
C LYS A 262 24.43 15.79 -11.28
N ASP A 263 23.92 14.86 -10.48
CA ASP A 263 24.47 14.51 -9.17
C ASP A 263 25.86 13.85 -9.32
N ALA A 264 26.02 12.93 -10.27
CA ALA A 264 27.30 12.30 -10.59
C ALA A 264 28.36 13.32 -11.06
N ASN A 265 27.97 14.30 -11.88
CA ASN A 265 28.87 15.36 -12.32
C ASN A 265 29.24 16.32 -11.18
N SER A 266 28.29 16.58 -10.28
CA SER A 266 28.52 17.45 -9.12
C SER A 266 29.47 16.78 -8.11
N ALA A 267 29.31 15.47 -7.86
CA ALA A 267 30.21 14.69 -7.01
C ALA A 267 31.65 14.67 -7.56
N LYS A 268 31.81 14.40 -8.86
CA LYS A 268 33.13 14.41 -9.53
C LYS A 268 33.82 15.78 -9.49
N SER A 269 33.05 16.88 -9.44
CA SER A 269 33.61 18.23 -9.33
C SER A 269 34.04 18.64 -7.91
N VAL A 270 33.56 17.93 -6.89
CA VAL A 270 33.94 18.13 -5.49
C VAL A 270 35.17 17.30 -5.13
N GLU A 271 35.32 16.10 -5.70
CA GLU A 271 36.51 15.24 -5.51
C GLU A 271 37.75 15.70 -6.30
N ALA A 272 37.57 16.57 -7.30
CA ALA A 272 38.66 17.13 -8.11
C ALA A 272 39.22 18.46 -7.57
N LYS A 273 38.78 18.91 -6.39
CA LYS A 273 39.31 20.07 -5.66
C LYS A 273 40.01 19.62 -4.39
#